data_AF-A0A0P4VSG8-F1
#
_entry.id   AF-A0A0P4VSG8-F1
#
_cell.length_a   1.000
_cell.length_b   1.000
_cell.length_c   1.000
_cell.angle_alpha   90.00
_cell.angle_beta   90.00
_cell.angle_gamma   90.00
#
_symmetry.space_group_name_H-M   'P 1'
#
loop_
_entity.id
_entity.type
_entity.pdbx_description
1 polymer ?
#
loop_
_entity_poly.entity_id
_entity_poly.type
_entity_poly.pdbx_seq_one_letter_code
_entity_poly.pdbx_strand_id
1 'polypeptide(L)'
;QSSLVHIFFRRSLSTFYSPLCFQFTDVLCAEPLKKKKRLDPAIIKQREERRRKRLEKQIRRLERNVQQLKPISECEIPLEIINSADLYSRNLVESGIDDSRMLSVKEWARIKTKQCNNDAAMIYRILDSQQNALDNLMRISEKLYKSAIKVDNGALPWNCKGPVETPPIQEYESPDGEYIDISRKWDHL
;
A
#
# COMPACT_ATOMS: atom_id res chain seq x y z
N GLN A 1 -75.02 -56.45 24.85
CA GLN A 1 -75.52 -55.25 24.16
C GLN A 1 -74.29 -54.55 23.60
N SER A 2 -74.07 -54.27 22.31
CA SER A 2 -74.88 -54.25 21.09
C SER A 2 -73.93 -54.36 19.88
N SER A 3 -74.42 -55.00 18.83
CA SER A 3 -73.80 -55.31 17.53
C SER A 3 -73.53 -54.10 16.62
N LEU A 4 -72.45 -54.14 15.82
CA LEU A 4 -72.38 -53.46 14.52
C LEU A 4 -71.62 -54.30 13.46
N VAL A 5 -72.44 -55.00 12.67
CA VAL A 5 -72.44 -55.25 11.21
C VAL A 5 -71.15 -55.01 10.39
N HIS A 6 -70.81 -56.05 9.63
CA HIS A 6 -69.83 -56.13 8.54
C HIS A 6 -69.93 -55.04 7.46
N ILE A 7 -68.77 -54.58 6.98
CA ILE A 7 -68.58 -54.27 5.55
C ILE A 7 -67.29 -54.94 5.07
N PHE A 8 -67.45 -56.00 4.28
CA PHE A 8 -66.40 -56.61 3.48
C PHE A 8 -66.05 -55.67 2.31
N PHE A 9 -64.84 -55.11 2.29
CA PHE A 9 -64.21 -54.73 1.03
C PHE A 9 -63.18 -55.82 0.68
N ARG A 10 -63.59 -56.76 -0.17
CA ARG A 10 -62.63 -57.67 -0.82
C ARG A 10 -61.71 -56.83 -1.71
N ARG A 11 -60.51 -56.53 -1.23
CA ARG A 11 -59.40 -56.15 -2.09
C ARG A 11 -58.55 -57.38 -2.33
N SER A 12 -58.73 -58.01 -3.49
CA SER A 12 -57.83 -59.06 -3.99
C SER A 12 -56.50 -58.41 -4.37
N LEU A 13 -55.64 -58.16 -3.39
CA LEU A 13 -54.24 -57.80 -3.62
C LEU A 13 -53.46 -59.11 -3.68
N SER A 14 -53.24 -59.60 -4.90
CA SER A 14 -52.28 -60.67 -5.17
C SER A 14 -50.87 -60.12 -5.06
N THR A 15 -50.07 -60.64 -4.14
CA THR A 15 -48.63 -60.29 -3.96
C THR A 15 -47.70 -61.22 -4.73
N PHE A 16 -48.22 -61.98 -5.70
CA PHE A 16 -47.47 -63.10 -6.30
C PHE A 16 -46.54 -62.75 -7.47
N TYR A 17 -46.37 -61.48 -7.86
CA TYR A 17 -45.38 -61.11 -8.87
C TYR A 17 -44.53 -59.91 -8.45
N SER A 18 -43.24 -60.16 -8.30
CA SER A 18 -42.19 -59.16 -8.11
C SER A 18 -41.44 -58.95 -9.43
N PRO A 19 -41.03 -57.71 -9.78
CA PRO A 19 -41.30 -56.46 -9.06
C PRO A 19 -42.61 -55.78 -9.50
N LEU A 20 -43.38 -55.27 -8.53
CA LEU A 20 -44.56 -54.43 -8.77
C LEU A 20 -44.12 -52.99 -9.10
N CYS A 21 -44.11 -52.65 -10.39
CA CYS A 21 -43.71 -51.34 -10.91
C CYS A 21 -44.82 -50.28 -10.76
N PHE A 22 -45.18 -49.91 -9.53
CA PHE A 22 -46.05 -48.74 -9.31
C PHE A 22 -45.22 -47.45 -9.33
N GLN A 23 -45.40 -46.64 -10.36
CA GLN A 23 -44.94 -45.24 -10.38
C GLN A 23 -46.10 -44.33 -9.98
N PHE A 24 -45.92 -43.59 -8.89
CA PHE A 24 -46.95 -42.70 -8.29
C PHE A 24 -46.77 -41.23 -8.71
N THR A 25 -46.03 -40.95 -9.79
CA THR A 25 -45.79 -39.58 -10.26
C THR A 25 -46.73 -39.23 -11.40
N ASP A 26 -47.47 -38.14 -11.25
CA ASP A 26 -48.33 -37.60 -12.31
C ASP A 26 -47.52 -37.33 -13.59
N VAL A 27 -48.04 -37.78 -14.74
CA VAL A 27 -47.46 -37.46 -16.05
C VAL A 27 -47.74 -35.99 -16.36
N LEU A 28 -46.77 -35.12 -16.04
CA LEU A 28 -46.84 -33.72 -16.41
C LEU A 28 -46.59 -33.60 -17.92
N CYS A 29 -47.66 -33.53 -18.71
CA CYS A 29 -47.64 -33.12 -20.11
C CYS A 29 -47.22 -31.64 -20.21
N ALA A 30 -45.93 -31.35 -20.03
CA ALA A 30 -45.39 -30.00 -20.14
C ALA A 30 -45.59 -29.47 -21.57
N GLU A 31 -46.38 -28.40 -21.71
CA GLU A 31 -46.46 -27.66 -22.98
C GLU A 31 -45.06 -27.24 -23.43
N PRO A 32 -44.74 -27.28 -24.75
CA PRO A 32 -43.43 -26.87 -25.24
C PRO A 32 -43.09 -25.46 -24.76
N LEU A 33 -41.90 -25.31 -24.17
CA LEU A 33 -41.47 -24.09 -23.49
C LEU A 33 -41.59 -22.87 -24.43
N LYS A 34 -42.41 -21.89 -24.04
CA LYS A 34 -42.61 -20.65 -24.82
C LYS A 34 -41.26 -19.97 -25.07
N LYS A 35 -40.99 -19.65 -26.35
CA LYS A 35 -39.75 -18.97 -26.77
C LYS A 35 -39.59 -17.68 -25.97
N LYS A 36 -38.43 -17.50 -25.31
CA LYS A 36 -38.14 -16.27 -24.55
C LYS A 36 -38.24 -15.06 -25.50
N LYS A 37 -39.10 -14.10 -25.15
CA LYS A 37 -39.25 -12.87 -25.92
C LYS A 37 -37.96 -12.06 -25.86
N ARG A 38 -37.54 -11.52 -27.01
CA ARG A 38 -36.41 -10.58 -27.07
C ARG A 38 -36.77 -9.36 -26.23
N LEU A 39 -35.87 -8.97 -25.33
CA LEU A 39 -36.08 -7.80 -24.49
C LEU A 39 -36.08 -6.53 -25.33
N ASP A 40 -36.92 -5.57 -24.94
CA ASP A 40 -37.00 -4.29 -25.61
C ASP A 40 -35.63 -3.57 -25.63
N PRO A 41 -35.27 -2.90 -26.73
CA PRO A 41 -33.98 -2.21 -26.85
C PRO A 41 -33.77 -1.14 -25.77
N ALA A 42 -34.85 -0.50 -25.30
CA ALA A 42 -34.82 0.48 -24.21
C ALA A 42 -34.41 -0.16 -22.86
N ILE A 43 -34.86 -1.39 -22.58
CA ILE A 43 -34.53 -2.12 -21.35
C ILE A 43 -33.05 -2.55 -21.36
N ILE A 44 -32.53 -2.94 -22.52
CA ILE A 44 -31.11 -3.30 -22.68
C ILE A 44 -30.22 -2.07 -22.43
N LYS A 45 -30.53 -0.93 -23.08
CA LYS A 45 -29.81 0.33 -22.88
C LYS A 45 -29.83 0.78 -21.42
N GLN A 46 -30.98 0.66 -20.75
CA GLN A 46 -31.09 1.01 -19.32
C GLN A 46 -30.26 0.09 -18.41
N ARG A 47 -30.19 -1.21 -18.73
CA ARG A 47 -29.33 -2.16 -17.98
C ARG A 47 -27.85 -1.84 -18.17
N GLU A 48 -27.44 -1.51 -19.39
CA GLU A 48 -26.07 -1.11 -19.70
C GLU A 48 -25.68 0.20 -19.00
N GLU A 49 -26.56 1.21 -19.03
CA GLU A 49 -26.31 2.49 -18.36
C GLU A 49 -26.21 2.32 -16.84
N ARG A 50 -27.05 1.46 -16.25
CA ARG A 50 -26.94 1.10 -14.82
C ARG A 50 -25.61 0.39 -14.53
N ARG A 51 -25.15 -0.51 -15.39
CA ARG A 51 -23.86 -1.19 -15.24
C ARG A 51 -22.69 -0.21 -15.36
N ARG A 52 -22.74 0.70 -16.33
CA ARG A 52 -21.73 1.76 -16.52
C ARG A 52 -21.64 2.67 -15.30
N LYS A 53 -22.76 3.17 -14.79
CA LYS A 53 -22.78 4.02 -13.59
C LYS A 53 -22.28 3.31 -12.33
N ARG A 54 -22.52 1.99 -12.21
CA ARG A 54 -21.98 1.19 -11.09
C ARG A 54 -20.46 1.06 -11.18
N LEU A 55 -19.94 0.72 -12.36
CA LEU A 55 -18.50 0.62 -12.61
C LEU A 55 -17.81 1.96 -12.40
N GLU A 56 -18.39 3.05 -12.90
CA GLU A 56 -17.86 4.40 -12.71
C GLU A 56 -17.77 4.79 -11.22
N LYS A 57 -18.81 4.48 -10.43
CA LYS A 57 -18.77 4.71 -8.97
C LYS A 57 -17.71 3.86 -8.27
N GLN A 58 -17.50 2.62 -8.72
CA GLN A 58 -16.47 1.74 -8.17
C GLN A 58 -15.07 2.26 -8.51
N ILE A 59 -14.83 2.67 -9.76
CA ILE A 59 -13.57 3.30 -10.19
C ILE A 59 -13.29 4.55 -9.35
N ARG A 60 -14.27 5.46 -9.21
CA ARG A 60 -14.13 6.67 -8.37
C ARG A 60 -13.91 6.38 -6.88
N ARG A 61 -14.22 5.18 -6.38
CA ARG A 61 -13.95 4.76 -5.00
C ARG A 61 -12.52 4.23 -4.89
N LEU A 62 -12.11 3.39 -5.83
CA LEU A 62 -10.75 2.84 -5.90
C LEU A 62 -9.72 3.96 -6.11
N GLU A 63 -9.98 4.91 -7.01
CA GLU A 63 -9.11 6.08 -7.24
C GLU A 63 -8.89 6.92 -5.97
N ARG A 64 -9.92 7.07 -5.13
CA ARG A 64 -9.80 7.77 -3.84
C ARG A 64 -8.97 7.00 -2.83
N ASN A 65 -9.06 5.67 -2.82
CA ASN A 65 -8.30 4.83 -1.89
C ASN A 65 -6.82 4.73 -2.29
N VAL A 66 -6.51 4.70 -3.60
CA VAL A 66 -5.12 4.67 -4.12
C VAL A 66 -4.32 5.91 -3.73
N GLN A 67 -4.97 7.04 -3.49
CA GLN A 67 -4.29 8.28 -3.06
C GLN A 67 -3.92 8.31 -1.57
N GLN A 68 -4.42 7.37 -0.76
CA GLN A 68 -4.08 7.33 0.65
C GLN A 68 -2.65 6.81 0.82
N LEU A 69 -1.76 7.65 1.35
CA LEU A 69 -0.38 7.25 1.64
C LEU A 69 -0.35 6.29 2.83
N LYS A 70 0.64 5.40 2.84
CA LYS A 70 0.91 4.56 4.00
C LYS A 70 1.31 5.45 5.18
N PRO A 71 0.81 5.18 6.40
CA PRO A 71 1.20 5.95 7.58
C PRO A 71 2.69 5.71 7.89
N ILE A 72 3.34 6.74 8.44
CA ILE A 72 4.75 6.72 8.83
C ILE A 72 4.82 6.39 10.31
N SER A 73 5.17 5.15 10.64
CA SER A 73 5.17 4.63 12.02
C SER A 73 6.09 5.40 12.97
N GLU A 74 7.19 5.96 12.47
CA GLU A 74 8.19 6.68 13.26
C GLU A 74 7.71 8.08 13.65
N CYS A 75 6.75 8.65 12.92
CA CYS A 75 6.15 9.95 13.22
C CYS A 75 5.01 9.85 14.24
N GLU A 76 4.39 8.68 14.38
CA GLU A 76 3.28 8.45 15.30
C GLU A 76 3.78 7.93 16.64
N ILE A 77 3.26 8.49 17.75
CA ILE A 77 3.59 7.99 19.08
C ILE A 77 2.72 6.75 19.36
N PRO A 78 3.31 5.59 19.67
CA PRO A 78 2.55 4.40 20.04
C PRO A 78 1.65 4.65 21.25
N LEU A 79 0.41 4.15 21.18
CA LEU A 79 -0.59 4.31 22.24
C LEU A 79 -0.12 3.74 23.59
N GLU A 80 0.70 2.68 23.56
CA GLU A 80 1.30 2.07 24.74
C GLU A 80 2.13 3.06 25.55
N ILE A 81 2.90 3.92 24.88
CA ILE A 81 3.74 4.96 25.52
C ILE A 81 2.86 6.04 26.15
N ILE A 82 1.79 6.44 25.46
CA ILE A 82 0.85 7.45 25.97
C ILE A 82 0.14 6.93 27.22
N ASN A 83 -0.35 5.70 27.19
CA ASN A 83 -1.07 5.09 28.30
C ASN A 83 -0.19 4.85 29.53
N SER A 84 1.12 4.64 29.31
CA SER A 84 2.10 4.37 30.36
C SER A 84 2.91 5.60 30.77
N ALA A 85 2.59 6.78 30.23
CA ALA A 85 3.35 8.01 30.44
C ALA A 85 3.53 8.36 31.92
N ASP A 86 2.48 8.18 32.73
CA ASP A 86 2.50 8.48 34.17
C ASP A 86 3.40 7.51 34.97
N LEU A 87 3.56 6.27 34.49
CA LEU A 87 4.41 5.26 35.13
C LEU A 87 5.90 5.50 34.85
N TYR A 88 6.21 6.07 33.68
CA TYR A 88 7.58 6.33 33.22
C TYR A 88 7.99 7.80 33.33
N SER A 89 7.12 8.67 33.85
CA SER A 89 7.46 10.07 34.06
C SER A 89 8.57 10.16 35.10
N ARG A 90 9.76 10.56 34.66
CA ARG A 90 10.86 10.89 35.57
C ARG A 90 10.49 12.19 36.27
N ASN A 91 10.58 12.22 37.61
CA ASN A 91 10.45 13.45 38.37
C ASN A 91 11.64 14.36 38.00
N LEU A 92 11.44 15.26 37.04
CA LEU A 92 12.43 16.27 36.71
C LEU A 92 12.53 17.21 37.91
N VAL A 93 13.66 17.16 38.59
CA VAL A 93 14.04 18.25 39.50
C VAL A 93 14.20 19.48 38.62
N GLU A 94 13.50 20.57 38.94
CA GLU A 94 13.72 21.88 38.33
C GLU A 94 15.13 22.37 38.69
N SER A 95 16.14 21.82 38.03
CA SER A 95 17.44 22.47 37.97
C SER A 95 17.21 23.75 37.18
N GLY A 96 17.38 24.92 37.82
CA GLY A 96 17.42 26.20 37.13
C GLY A 96 18.34 26.10 35.90
N ILE A 97 18.02 26.85 34.85
CA ILE A 97 18.79 26.83 33.59
C ILE A 97 20.27 27.00 33.93
N ASP A 98 21.06 25.93 33.74
CA ASP A 98 22.48 25.96 34.02
C ASP A 98 23.15 26.90 33.01
N ASP A 99 23.79 27.96 33.49
CA ASP A 99 24.52 28.93 32.67
C ASP A 99 25.52 28.23 31.73
N SER A 100 26.09 27.11 32.17
CA SER A 100 26.99 26.28 31.37
C SER A 100 26.31 25.75 30.10
N ARG A 101 25.07 25.25 30.23
CA ARG A 101 24.29 24.75 29.08
C ARG A 101 23.99 25.88 28.11
N MET A 102 23.63 27.06 28.60
CA MET A 102 23.33 28.21 27.76
C MET A 102 24.57 28.69 26.98
N LEU A 103 25.73 28.72 27.64
CA LEU A 103 27.01 29.02 27.00
C LEU A 103 27.37 27.99 25.93
N SER A 104 27.24 26.69 26.21
CA SER A 104 27.49 25.63 25.22
C SER A 104 26.57 25.74 24.00
N VAL A 105 25.28 26.03 24.18
CA VAL A 105 24.33 26.21 23.06
C VAL A 105 24.71 27.43 22.23
N LYS A 106 25.12 28.53 22.87
CA LYS A 106 25.56 29.75 22.18
C LYS A 106 26.84 29.50 21.36
N GLU A 107 27.81 28.79 21.91
CA GLU A 107 29.03 28.41 21.21
C GLU A 107 28.73 27.46 20.04
N TRP A 108 27.87 26.47 20.25
CA TRP A 108 27.41 25.57 19.21
C TRP A 108 26.76 26.31 18.04
N ALA A 109 25.88 27.28 18.34
CA ALA A 109 25.26 28.12 17.32
C ALA A 109 26.30 28.90 16.51
N ARG A 110 27.32 29.49 17.18
CA ARG A 110 28.42 30.19 16.50
C ARG A 110 29.20 29.26 15.57
N ILE A 111 29.54 28.05 16.04
CA ILE A 111 30.26 27.05 15.26
C ILE A 111 29.45 26.64 14.03
N LYS A 112 28.15 26.38 14.19
CA LYS A 112 27.27 25.98 13.08
C LYS A 112 27.10 27.10 12.06
N THR A 113 26.92 28.34 12.49
CA THR A 113 26.90 29.49 11.57
C THR A 113 28.21 29.61 10.78
N LYS A 114 29.36 29.44 11.45
CA LYS A 114 30.66 29.47 10.76
C LYS A 114 30.81 28.33 9.76
N GLN A 115 30.38 27.12 10.11
CA GLN A 115 30.38 25.96 9.21
C GLN A 115 29.52 26.23 7.97
N CYS A 116 28.26 26.63 8.15
CA CYS A 116 27.35 26.94 7.05
C CYS A 116 27.89 28.05 6.13
N ASN A 117 28.48 29.11 6.69
CA ASN A 117 29.07 30.19 5.90
C ASN A 117 30.29 29.72 5.09
N ASN A 118 31.13 28.86 5.66
CA ASN A 118 32.26 28.28 4.95
C ASN A 118 31.81 27.34 3.83
N ASP A 119 30.81 26.50 4.08
CA ASP A 119 30.24 25.58 3.09
C ASP A 119 29.63 26.37 1.92
N ALA A 120 28.86 27.43 2.23
CA ALA A 120 28.31 28.32 1.21
C ALA A 120 29.42 28.99 0.39
N ALA A 121 30.46 29.53 1.05
CA ALA A 121 31.60 30.15 0.37
C ALA A 121 32.35 29.14 -0.53
N MET A 122 32.47 27.88 -0.11
CA MET A 122 33.07 26.82 -0.91
C MET A 122 32.23 26.50 -2.15
N ILE A 123 30.90 26.40 -2.01
CA ILE A 123 29.99 26.19 -3.14
C ILE A 123 30.10 27.33 -4.14
N TYR A 124 30.11 28.59 -3.70
CA TYR A 124 30.27 29.74 -4.59
C TYR A 124 31.60 29.69 -5.35
N ARG A 125 32.71 29.34 -4.69
CA ARG A 125 34.01 29.18 -5.36
C ARG A 125 33.98 28.09 -6.43
N ILE A 126 33.34 26.95 -6.14
CA ILE A 126 33.19 25.86 -7.11
C ILE A 126 32.37 26.34 -8.31
N LEU A 127 31.25 27.03 -8.09
CA LEU A 127 30.42 27.57 -9.17
C LEU A 127 31.17 28.62 -10.03
N ASP A 128 31.87 29.56 -9.40
CA ASP A 128 32.66 30.56 -10.11
C ASP A 128 33.77 29.92 -10.95
N SER A 129 34.47 28.92 -10.39
CA SER A 129 35.50 28.18 -11.13
C SER A 129 34.92 27.37 -12.30
N GLN A 130 33.74 26.76 -12.12
CA GLN A 130 33.02 26.05 -13.18
C GLN A 130 32.62 27.01 -14.31
N GLN A 131 32.06 28.17 -13.97
CA GLN A 131 31.65 29.17 -14.95
C GLN A 131 32.85 29.71 -15.73
N ASN A 132 33.92 30.08 -15.04
CA ASN A 132 35.16 30.54 -15.67
C ASN A 132 35.75 29.47 -16.61
N ALA A 133 35.68 28.19 -16.23
CA ALA A 133 36.11 27.09 -17.09
C ALA A 133 35.24 26.97 -18.35
N LEU A 134 33.92 27.12 -18.23
CA LEU A 134 32.98 27.08 -19.36
C LEU A 134 33.15 28.26 -20.31
N ASP A 135 33.36 29.48 -19.78
CA ASP A 135 33.59 30.68 -20.60
C ASP A 135 34.89 30.56 -21.41
N ASN A 136 35.95 30.04 -20.79
CA ASN A 136 37.20 29.75 -21.49
C ASN A 136 37.03 28.63 -22.52
N LEU A 137 36.28 27.57 -22.20
CA LEU A 137 35.99 26.49 -23.14
C LEU A 137 35.22 27.00 -24.36
N MET A 138 34.26 27.91 -24.17
CA MET A 138 33.50 28.52 -25.27
C MET A 138 34.40 29.34 -26.20
N ARG A 139 35.38 30.08 -25.64
CA ARG A 139 36.36 30.86 -26.42
C ARG A 139 37.29 29.96 -27.25
N ILE A 140 37.66 28.79 -26.73
CA ILE A 140 38.57 27.85 -27.39
C ILE A 140 37.82 26.99 -28.42
N SER A 141 36.66 26.44 -28.05
CA SER A 141 35.88 25.53 -28.90
C SER A 141 34.40 25.48 -28.51
N GLU A 142 33.56 26.04 -29.39
CA GLU A 142 32.11 26.02 -29.23
C GLU A 142 31.53 24.59 -29.26
N LYS A 143 32.14 23.68 -30.04
CA LYS A 143 31.68 22.28 -30.15
C LYS A 143 31.78 21.56 -28.80
N LEU A 144 32.88 21.74 -28.08
CA LEU A 144 33.11 21.11 -26.77
C LEU A 144 32.20 21.71 -25.69
N TYR A 145 31.99 23.03 -25.73
CA TYR A 145 31.03 23.70 -24.86
C TYR A 145 29.61 23.13 -25.02
N LYS A 146 29.13 22.98 -26.25
CA LYS A 146 27.82 22.36 -26.55
C LYS A 146 27.70 20.92 -26.06
N SER A 147 28.78 20.15 -26.01
CA SER A 147 28.76 18.82 -25.41
C SER A 147 28.75 18.86 -23.87
N ALA A 148 29.53 19.77 -23.26
CA ALA A 148 29.70 19.83 -21.82
C ALA A 148 28.43 20.29 -21.06
N ILE A 149 27.59 21.11 -21.68
CA ILE A 149 26.34 21.60 -21.07
C ILE A 149 25.23 20.54 -21.07
N LYS A 150 25.34 19.50 -21.91
CA LYS A 150 24.31 18.48 -21.99
C LYS A 150 24.25 17.72 -20.65
N VAL A 151 23.02 17.51 -20.17
CA VAL A 151 22.77 16.69 -19.00
C VAL A 151 23.20 15.26 -19.30
N ASP A 152 23.97 14.66 -18.39
CA ASP A 152 24.33 13.25 -18.49
C ASP A 152 23.15 12.39 -18.01
N ASN A 153 22.52 11.70 -18.96
CA ASN A 153 21.40 10.79 -18.67
C ASN A 153 21.86 9.54 -17.89
N GLY A 154 23.16 9.25 -17.82
CA GLY A 154 23.72 8.14 -17.03
C GLY A 154 23.91 8.47 -15.55
N ALA A 155 23.80 9.75 -15.15
CA ALA A 155 23.99 10.18 -13.76
C ALA A 155 22.85 9.71 -12.83
N LEU A 156 21.72 9.26 -13.37
CA LEU A 156 20.56 8.80 -12.61
C LEU A 156 20.23 7.34 -12.99
N PRO A 157 19.98 6.45 -12.01
CA PRO A 157 19.90 6.69 -10.57
C PRO A 157 21.29 6.72 -9.90
N TRP A 158 21.55 7.76 -9.11
CA TRP A 158 22.75 7.87 -8.29
C TRP A 158 22.55 7.18 -6.94
N ASN A 159 23.51 6.34 -6.53
CA ASN A 159 23.51 5.68 -5.23
C ASN A 159 24.86 5.88 -4.53
N CYS A 160 24.83 6.30 -3.27
CA CYS A 160 26.01 6.51 -2.44
C CYS A 160 25.75 6.00 -1.03
N LYS A 161 26.71 5.27 -0.48
CA LYS A 161 26.69 4.85 0.93
C LYS A 161 27.46 5.87 1.75
N GLY A 162 26.88 6.29 2.88
CA GLY A 162 27.55 7.19 3.82
C GLY A 162 28.82 6.57 4.42
N PRO A 163 29.69 7.39 5.04
CA PRO A 163 30.85 6.89 5.74
C PRO A 163 30.43 6.01 6.92
N VAL A 164 31.20 4.96 7.19
CA VAL A 164 31.07 4.09 8.36
C VAL A 164 31.95 4.60 9.50
N GLU A 165 31.56 4.36 10.75
CA GLU A 165 32.37 4.73 11.93
C GLU A 165 33.72 3.99 11.93
N THR A 166 33.69 2.72 11.57
CA THR A 166 34.88 1.87 11.43
C THR A 166 34.90 1.20 10.06
N PRO A 167 36.07 1.15 9.39
CA PRO A 167 36.19 0.48 8.10
C PRO A 167 35.98 -1.04 8.23
N PRO A 168 35.54 -1.71 7.15
CA PRO A 168 35.29 -3.15 7.19
C PRO A 168 36.59 -3.93 7.41
N ILE A 169 36.52 -4.97 8.23
CA ILE A 169 37.60 -5.93 8.45
C ILE A 169 37.64 -6.89 7.25
N GLN A 170 38.83 -7.11 6.68
CA GLN A 170 39.02 -8.07 5.59
C GLN A 170 38.79 -9.49 6.11
N GLU A 171 38.11 -10.33 5.32
CA GLU A 171 37.87 -11.75 5.62
C GLU A 171 37.08 -12.01 6.93
N TYR A 172 36.28 -11.04 7.37
CA TYR A 172 35.37 -11.27 8.49
C TYR A 172 34.20 -12.18 8.08
N GLU A 173 34.17 -13.39 8.65
CA GLU A 173 33.03 -14.29 8.56
C GLU A 173 31.97 -13.85 9.58
N SER A 174 30.90 -13.23 9.09
CA SER A 174 29.73 -12.91 9.92
C SER A 174 29.06 -14.20 10.36
N PRO A 175 28.60 -14.32 11.63
CA PRO A 175 27.81 -15.45 12.06
C PRO A 175 26.52 -15.58 11.23
N ASP A 176 26.08 -16.81 11.01
CA ASP A 176 24.84 -17.10 10.30
C ASP A 176 23.61 -16.61 11.07
N GLY A 177 22.62 -16.09 10.33
CA GLY A 177 21.34 -15.66 10.87
C GLY A 177 20.26 -15.56 9.79
N GLU A 178 19.00 -15.73 10.19
CA GLU A 178 17.85 -15.57 9.29
C GLU A 178 17.30 -14.13 9.35
N TYR A 179 17.07 -13.53 8.19
CA TYR A 179 16.37 -12.26 8.08
C TYR A 179 14.87 -12.50 7.88
N ILE A 180 14.07 -12.09 8.87
CA ILE A 180 12.60 -12.15 8.81
C ILE A 180 12.08 -10.72 8.62
N ASP A 181 11.44 -10.46 7.47
CA ASP A 181 10.80 -9.18 7.21
C ASP A 181 9.50 -9.04 8.04
N ILE A 182 9.55 -8.17 9.05
CA ILE A 182 8.42 -7.85 9.94
C ILE A 182 7.69 -6.56 9.51
N SER A 183 7.96 -6.05 8.31
CA SER A 183 7.34 -4.83 7.80
C SER A 183 5.82 -4.97 7.71
N ARG A 184 5.10 -3.99 8.26
CA ARG A 184 3.63 -3.96 8.22
C ARG A 184 3.14 -3.79 6.78
N LYS A 185 2.33 -4.74 6.30
CA LYS A 185 1.65 -4.63 5.00
C LYS A 185 0.39 -3.80 5.18
N TRP A 186 0.30 -2.73 4.39
CA TRP A 186 -0.86 -1.85 4.33
C TRP A 186 -1.60 -2.14 3.03
N ASP A 187 -2.66 -2.93 3.11
CA ASP A 187 -3.51 -3.24 1.96
C ASP A 187 -4.55 -2.14 1.80
N HIS A 188 -4.53 -1.47 0.66
CA HIS A 188 -5.58 -0.54 0.26
C HIS A 188 -6.76 -1.37 -0.29
N LEU A 189 -7.79 -1.61 0.53
CA LEU A 189 -9.05 -2.21 0.07
C LEU A 189 -9.79 -1.30 -0.92
#